data_AF-A0A5J4L7B4-F1
#
_entry.id   AF-A0A5J4L7B4-F1
#
_cell.length_a   1.000
_cell.length_b   1.000
_cell.length_c   1.000
_cell.angle_alpha   90.00
_cell.angle_beta   90.00
_cell.angle_gamma   90.00
#
_symmetry.space_group_name_H-M   'P 1'
#
loop_
_entity.id
_entity.type
_entity.pdbx_description
1 polymer ?
#
loop_
_entity_poly.entity_id
_entity_poly.type
_entity_poly.pdbx_seq_one_letter_code
_entity_poly.pdbx_strand_id
1 'polypeptide(L)' 'MSATGESRGRIQQMRDKAQELQAAAERAGDPEERKRLEEKALRLRSQSEQESGMASGDIYPSE' A
#
# COMPACT_ATOMS: atom_id res chain seq x y z
N MET A 1 8.99 21.88 5.43
CA MET A 1 9.14 20.44 5.14
C MET A 1 7.99 20.06 4.22
N SER A 2 8.27 19.52 3.03
CA SER A 2 7.28 19.40 1.96
C SER A 2 6.34 18.21 2.19
N ALA A 3 5.02 18.45 2.14
CA ALA A 3 3.98 17.44 2.29
C ALA A 3 4.14 16.23 1.33
N THR A 4 4.81 16.43 0.20
CA THR A 4 5.17 15.38 -0.77
C THR A 4 6.16 14.34 -0.23
N GLY A 5 7.03 14.70 0.72
CA GLY A 5 7.97 13.77 1.36
C GLY A 5 7.30 12.88 2.40
N GLU A 6 6.38 13.44 3.18
CA GLU A 6 5.58 12.71 4.18
C GLU A 6 4.60 11.74 3.52
N SER A 7 3.95 12.16 2.42
CA SER A 7 3.08 11.28 1.63
C SER A 7 3.85 10.11 1.01
N ARG A 8 5.05 10.34 0.44
CA ARG A 8 5.90 9.25 -0.06
C ARG A 8 6.32 8.27 1.05
N GLY A 9 6.68 8.77 2.23
CA GLY A 9 7.04 7.94 3.38
C GLY A 9 5.87 7.06 3.83
N ARG A 10 4.65 7.61 3.88
CA ARG A 10 3.43 6.85 4.20
C ARG A 10 3.11 5.80 3.14
N ILE A 11 3.17 6.15 1.85
CA ILE A 11 2.93 5.22 0.74
C ILE A 11 3.91 4.05 0.79
N GLN A 12 5.18 4.31 1.09
CA GLN A 12 6.21 3.29 1.24
C GLN A 12 5.89 2.36 2.43
N GLN A 13 5.59 2.91 3.61
CA GLN A 13 5.18 2.12 4.77
C GLN A 13 3.97 1.22 4.49
N MET A 14 2.98 1.70 3.73
CA MET A 14 1.80 0.90 3.37
C MET A 14 2.15 -0.25 2.43
N ARG A 15 3.10 -0.04 1.50
CA ARG A 15 3.62 -1.11 0.63
C ARG A 15 4.40 -2.14 1.41
N ASP A 16 5.30 -1.70 2.29
CA ASP A 16 6.07 -2.61 3.14
C ASP A 16 5.13 -3.48 4.00
N LYS A 17 4.13 -2.85 4.62
CA LYS A 17 3.11 -3.57 5.42
C LYS A 17 2.27 -4.54 4.60
N ALA A 18 1.95 -4.20 3.35
CA ALA A 18 1.26 -5.13 2.45
C ALA A 18 2.14 -6.35 2.12
N GLN A 19 3.44 -6.16 1.90
CA GLN A 19 4.37 -7.27 1.67
C GLN A 19 4.52 -8.15 2.90
N GLU A 20 4.60 -7.57 4.10
CA GLU A 20 4.65 -8.33 5.36
C GLU A 20 3.38 -9.19 5.56
N LEU A 21 2.20 -8.63 5.28
CA LEU A 21 0.93 -9.36 5.36
C LEU A 21 0.87 -10.51 4.35
N GLN A 22 1.40 -10.30 3.14
CA GLN A 22 1.46 -11.33 2.11
C GLN A 22 2.42 -12.47 2.53
N ALA A 23 3.60 -12.14 3.05
CA ALA A 23 4.55 -13.11 3.58
C ALA A 23 3.99 -13.87 4.80
N ALA A 24 3.20 -13.19 5.65
CA ALA A 24 2.49 -13.84 6.74
C ALA A 24 1.40 -14.78 6.22
N ALA A 25 0.69 -14.40 5.14
CA ALA A 25 -0.29 -15.26 4.49
C ALA A 25 0.37 -16.53 3.93
N GLU A 26 1.52 -16.41 3.27
CA GLU A 26 2.26 -17.56 2.72
C GLU A 26 2.73 -18.53 3.81
N ARG A 27 2.99 -18.02 5.02
CA ARG A 27 3.35 -18.83 6.19
C ARG A 27 2.14 -19.32 6.98
N ALA A 28 0.95 -18.77 6.74
CA ALA A 28 -0.26 -19.17 7.42
C ALA A 28 -0.69 -20.55 6.91
N GLY A 29 -0.74 -21.53 7.81
CA GLY A 29 -1.21 -22.88 7.50
C GLY A 29 -2.73 -22.97 7.36
N ASP A 30 -3.46 -21.97 7.84
CA ASP A 30 -4.91 -21.92 7.78
C ASP A 30 -5.40 -21.17 6.52
N PRO A 31 -6.27 -21.77 5.70
CA PRO A 31 -6.72 -21.17 4.45
C PRO A 31 -7.62 -19.94 4.65
N GLU A 32 -8.38 -19.84 5.75
CA GLU A 32 -9.17 -18.65 6.05
C GLU A 32 -8.27 -17.50 6.51
N GLU A 33 -7.29 -17.79 7.37
CA GLU A 33 -6.31 -16.81 7.83
C GLU A 33 -5.47 -16.27 6.68
N ARG A 34 -4.98 -17.17 5.80
CA ARG A 34 -4.27 -16.78 4.57
C ARG A 34 -5.12 -15.81 3.75
N LYS A 35 -6.38 -16.16 3.48
CA LYS A 35 -7.28 -15.32 2.69
C LYS A 35 -7.49 -13.94 3.31
N ARG A 36 -7.68 -13.88 4.64
CA ARG A 36 -7.82 -12.60 5.37
C ARG A 36 -6.55 -11.74 5.28
N LEU A 37 -5.38 -12.35 5.35
CA LEU A 37 -4.09 -11.65 5.24
C LEU A 37 -3.84 -11.16 3.81
N GLU A 38 -4.14 -11.98 2.80
CA GLU A 38 -4.08 -11.59 1.38
C GLU A 38 -5.05 -10.42 1.08
N GLU A 39 -6.29 -10.48 1.57
CA GLU A 39 -7.27 -9.40 1.39
C GLU A 39 -6.81 -8.08 2.06
N LYS A 40 -6.20 -8.15 3.25
CA LYS A 40 -5.63 -6.98 3.91
C LYS A 40 -4.44 -6.40 3.14
N ALA A 41 -3.55 -7.25 2.62
CA ALA A 41 -2.41 -6.83 1.81
C ALA A 41 -2.88 -6.10 0.53
N LEU A 42 -3.86 -6.69 -0.16
CA LEU A 42 -4.48 -6.11 -1.36
C LEU A 42 -5.11 -4.74 -1.07
N ARG A 43 -5.87 -4.60 0.03
CA ARG A 43 -6.44 -3.30 0.44
C ARG A 43 -5.36 -2.25 0.71
N LEU A 44 -4.31 -2.60 1.46
CA LEU A 44 -3.21 -1.67 1.77
C LEU A 44 -2.49 -1.19 0.51
N ARG A 45 -2.25 -2.10 -0.44
CA ARG A 45 -1.64 -1.75 -1.73
C ARG A 45 -2.55 -0.82 -2.54
N SER A 46 -3.85 -1.13 -2.63
CA SER A 46 -4.81 -0.29 -3.35
C SER A 46 -4.96 1.10 -2.71
N GLN A 47 -4.93 1.20 -1.39
CA GLN A 47 -4.93 2.50 -0.69
C GLN A 47 -3.63 3.27 -0.93
N SER A 48 -2.48 2.60 -0.92
CA SER A 48 -1.17 3.19 -1.25
C SER A 48 -1.16 3.75 -2.68
N GLU A 49 -1.74 3.03 -3.65
CA GLU A 49 -1.84 3.49 -5.04
C GLU A 49 -2.81 4.67 -5.19
N GLN A 50 -3.94 4.67 -4.47
CA GLN A 50 -4.85 5.81 -4.45
C GLN A 50 -4.24 7.05 -3.79
N GLU A 51 -3.57 6.90 -2.63
CA GLU A 51 -2.87 8.00 -1.97
C GLU A 51 -1.68 8.49 -2.82
N SER A 52 -1.01 7.59 -3.55
CA SER A 52 0.04 7.97 -4.52
C SER A 52 -0.53 8.70 -5.72
N GLY A 53 -1.67 8.27 -6.26
CA GLY A 53 -2.34 8.92 -7.39
C GLY A 53 -2.91 10.28 -7.04
N MET A 54 -3.45 10.44 -5.82
CA MET A 54 -3.89 11.73 -5.28
C MET A 54 -2.70 12.64 -4.93
N ALA A 55 -1.62 12.09 -4.37
CA ALA A 55 -0.38 12.86 -4.12
C ALA A 55 0.35 13.25 -5.41
N SER A 56 0.17 12.50 -6.50
CA SER A 56 0.65 12.83 -7.86
C SER A 56 -0.37 13.59 -8.71
N GLY A 57 -1.59 13.84 -8.18
CA GLY A 57 -2.71 14.44 -8.92
C GLY A 57 -2.54 15.91 -9.33
N ASP A 58 -1.37 16.51 -9.05
CA ASP A 58 -1.00 17.87 -9.47
C ASP A 58 0.30 17.88 -10.30
N ILE A 59 0.67 16.76 -10.94
CA ILE A 59 1.78 16.72 -11.91
C ILE A 59 1.29 16.14 -13.25
N TYR A 60 0.31 16.81 -13.85
CA TYR A 60 0.30 17.01 -15.30
C TYR A 60 0.50 18.52 -15.51
N PRO A 61 1.71 19.01 -15.86
CA PRO A 61 1.77 20.26 -16.59
C PRO A 61 1.15 19.98 -17.96
N SER A 62 -0.08 20.43 -18.15
CA SER A 62 -0.64 20.57 -19.49
C SER A 62 0.20 21.63 -20.21
N GLU A 63 1.12 21.20 -21.07
CA GLU A 63 1.62 22.03 -22.18
C GLU A 63 0.62 21.98 -23.34
#